data_AF-A0A847JBS7-F1
#
_entry.id   AF-A0A847JBS7-F1
#
_cell.length_a   1.000
_cell.length_b   1.000
_cell.length_c   1.000
_cell.angle_alpha   90.00
_cell.angle_beta   90.00
_cell.angle_gamma   90.00
#
_symmetry.space_group_name_H-M   'P 1'
#
loop_
_entity.id
_entity.type
_entity.pdbx_description
1 polymer ?
#
loop_
_entity_poly.entity_id
_entity_poly.type
_entity_poly.pdbx_seq_one_letter_code
_entity_poly.pdbx_strand_id
1 'polypeptide(L)'
;MRAARLSRLALGAALLAAASSVAGAVDGPTETLKTLYRVALSADMCGFPIAQRQSEALGRAMNRALSESGLDPDAADRLYLDVDEALEAEGWDKICAANGEWARSWNALLAANGK
;
A
#
# COMPACT_ATOMS: atom_id res chain seq x y z
N MET A 1 3.22 -31.72 63.04
CA MET A 1 3.55 -30.38 63.55
C MET A 1 4.33 -29.63 62.46
N ARG A 2 3.95 -28.36 62.20
CA ARG A 2 4.69 -27.15 61.71
C ARG A 2 6.13 -27.37 61.20
N ALA A 3 6.69 -26.66 60.21
CA ALA A 3 6.27 -25.54 59.37
C ALA A 3 7.37 -25.28 58.30
N ALA A 4 6.96 -24.62 57.21
CA ALA A 4 7.67 -23.63 56.39
C ALA A 4 9.19 -23.75 56.13
N ARG A 5 9.56 -23.65 54.84
CA ARG A 5 10.57 -22.69 54.37
C ARG A 5 10.32 -22.33 52.92
N LEU A 6 9.87 -21.10 52.74
CA LEU A 6 9.91 -20.30 51.52
C LEU A 6 11.36 -20.20 51.03
N SER A 7 11.59 -20.41 49.74
CA SER A 7 12.78 -19.88 49.06
C SER A 7 12.38 -19.43 47.66
N ARG A 8 12.32 -18.11 47.54
CA ARG A 8 12.23 -17.33 46.30
C ARG A 8 13.47 -17.60 45.46
N LEU A 9 13.32 -17.64 44.13
CA LEU A 9 14.23 -17.17 43.07
C LEU A 9 13.79 -17.88 41.78
N ALA A 10 12.96 -17.22 40.97
CA ALA A 10 13.40 -16.41 39.83
C ALA A 10 13.87 -17.28 38.66
N LEU A 11 13.04 -17.38 37.62
CA LEU A 11 13.53 -17.54 36.25
C LEU A 11 12.50 -16.90 35.32
N GLY A 12 12.99 -15.98 34.50
CA GLY A 12 12.22 -14.97 33.80
C GLY A 12 11.32 -15.54 32.72
N ALA A 13 10.04 -15.21 32.81
CA ALA A 13 9.14 -15.22 31.67
C ALA A 13 9.39 -13.95 30.84
N ALA A 14 10.48 -13.95 30.06
CA ALA A 14 10.64 -13.08 28.92
C ALA A 14 9.69 -13.58 27.82
N LEU A 15 8.42 -13.18 27.91
CA LEU A 15 7.41 -13.52 26.92
C LEU A 15 6.71 -12.25 26.45
N LEU A 16 6.92 -11.99 25.16
CA LEU A 16 5.95 -11.37 24.25
C LEU A 16 5.69 -9.88 24.45
N ALA A 17 6.71 -9.08 24.16
CA ALA A 17 6.50 -7.74 23.61
C ALA A 17 7.12 -7.66 22.20
N ALA A 18 6.81 -8.64 21.35
CA ALA A 18 6.81 -8.43 19.91
C ALA A 18 5.55 -7.63 19.58
N ALA A 19 5.56 -6.36 20.00
CA ALA A 19 4.59 -5.37 19.57
C ALA A 19 4.86 -5.13 18.08
N SER A 20 4.16 -5.91 17.26
CA SER A 20 3.68 -5.60 15.92
C SER A 20 4.26 -4.32 15.34
N SER A 21 5.48 -4.42 14.84
CA SER A 21 6.03 -3.49 13.85
C SER A 21 5.39 -3.80 12.50
N VAL A 22 4.05 -3.73 12.43
CA VAL A 22 3.38 -3.64 11.14
C VAL A 22 3.38 -2.17 10.81
N ALA A 23 4.42 -1.82 10.05
CA ALA A 23 4.60 -0.59 9.32
C ALA A 23 3.28 -0.10 8.73
N GLY A 24 2.61 0.80 9.44
CA GLY A 24 1.88 1.89 8.82
C GLY A 24 2.85 3.07 8.79
N ALA A 25 3.92 2.98 7.98
CA ALA A 25 4.45 4.22 7.46
C ALA A 25 3.25 4.87 6.78
N VAL A 26 2.80 6.00 7.30
CA VAL A 26 1.90 6.88 6.58
C VAL A 26 2.69 7.25 5.34
N ASP A 27 2.52 6.46 4.28
CA ASP A 27 3.10 6.71 2.98
C ASP A 27 2.72 8.15 2.64
N GLY A 28 3.73 9.02 2.52
CA GLY A 28 3.50 10.44 2.32
C GLY A 28 2.60 10.66 1.09
N PRO A 29 2.03 11.86 0.92
CA PRO A 29 1.12 12.13 -0.20
C PRO A 29 1.69 11.75 -1.57
N THR A 30 3.00 11.88 -1.77
CA THR A 30 3.73 11.43 -2.97
C THR A 30 3.72 9.91 -3.16
N GLU A 31 3.92 9.11 -2.10
CA GLU A 31 3.88 7.65 -2.18
C GLU A 31 2.45 7.13 -2.37
N THR A 32 1.48 7.81 -1.75
CA THR A 32 0.06 7.60 -2.04
C THR A 32 -0.22 7.88 -3.52
N LEU A 33 0.27 9.01 -4.06
CA LEU A 33 0.08 9.36 -5.47
C LEU A 33 0.71 8.33 -6.42
N LYS A 34 1.92 7.84 -6.14
CA LYS A 34 2.53 6.74 -6.91
C LYS A 34 1.67 5.50 -6.93
N THR A 35 1.11 5.12 -5.77
CA THR A 35 0.21 3.97 -5.67
C THR A 35 -1.04 4.16 -6.52
N LEU A 36 -1.62 5.37 -6.49
CA LEU A 36 -2.79 5.71 -7.29
C LEU A 36 -2.50 5.69 -8.80
N TYR A 37 -1.33 6.19 -9.23
CA TYR A 37 -0.88 6.08 -10.62
C TYR A 37 -0.70 4.64 -11.05
N ARG A 38 -0.06 3.80 -10.23
CA ARG A 38 0.10 2.38 -10.50
C ARG A 38 -1.26 1.68 -10.66
N VAL A 39 -2.24 2.04 -9.82
CA VAL A 39 -3.61 1.55 -9.96
C VAL A 39 -4.20 1.99 -11.30
N ALA A 40 -4.20 3.29 -11.61
CA ALA A 40 -4.76 3.82 -12.85
C ALA A 40 -4.15 3.18 -14.10
N LEU A 41 -2.83 3.10 -14.17
CA LEU A 41 -2.09 2.48 -15.28
C LEU A 41 -2.43 0.99 -15.45
N SER A 42 -2.52 0.24 -14.34
CA SER A 42 -2.87 -1.17 -14.41
C SER A 42 -4.33 -1.40 -14.84
N ALA A 43 -5.26 -0.50 -14.50
CA ALA A 43 -6.64 -0.59 -14.99
C ALA A 43 -6.68 -0.54 -16.52
N ASP A 44 -5.91 0.37 -17.11
CA ASP A 44 -5.85 0.58 -18.55
C ASP A 44 -5.10 -0.57 -19.25
N MET A 45 -3.86 -0.84 -18.82
CA MET A 45 -2.96 -1.78 -19.48
C MET A 45 -3.37 -3.24 -19.30
N CYS A 46 -3.89 -3.61 -18.12
CA CYS A 46 -4.30 -4.98 -17.84
C CYS A 46 -5.79 -5.25 -18.10
N GLY A 47 -6.56 -4.22 -18.46
CA GLY A 47 -8.02 -4.32 -18.60
C GLY A 47 -8.71 -4.73 -17.30
N PHE A 48 -8.14 -4.39 -16.14
CA PHE A 48 -8.74 -4.73 -14.86
C PHE A 48 -10.03 -3.93 -14.67
N PRO A 49 -11.16 -4.59 -14.36
CA PRO A 49 -12.44 -3.91 -14.29
C PRO A 49 -12.46 -2.90 -13.13
N ILE A 50 -12.89 -1.68 -13.45
CA ILE A 50 -13.15 -0.62 -12.47
C ILE A 50 -14.59 -0.11 -12.66
N ALA A 51 -15.40 -0.14 -11.60
CA ALA A 51 -16.74 0.43 -11.67
C ALA A 51 -16.65 1.97 -11.75
N GLN A 52 -17.63 2.62 -12.38
CA GLN A 52 -17.67 4.09 -12.50
C GLN A 52 -17.44 4.80 -11.16
N ARG A 53 -18.15 4.38 -10.11
CA ARG A 53 -17.99 4.92 -8.74
C ARG A 53 -16.56 4.80 -8.19
N GLN A 54 -15.84 3.74 -8.56
CA GLN A 54 -14.46 3.51 -8.14
C GLN A 54 -13.50 4.38 -8.95
N SER A 55 -13.75 4.55 -10.26
CA SER A 55 -12.98 5.46 -11.11
C SER A 55 -13.10 6.92 -10.63
N GLU A 56 -14.30 7.36 -10.26
CA GLU A 56 -14.50 8.70 -9.71
C GLU A 56 -13.82 8.88 -8.35
N ALA A 57 -13.88 7.86 -7.48
CA ALA A 57 -13.22 7.89 -6.19
C ALA A 57 -11.68 7.91 -6.35
N LEU A 58 -11.14 7.11 -7.26
CA LEU A 58 -9.73 7.10 -7.63
C LEU A 58 -9.28 8.49 -8.10
N GLY A 59 -10.02 9.12 -9.01
CA GLY A 59 -9.70 10.47 -9.49
C GLY A 59 -9.72 11.53 -8.37
N ARG A 60 -10.67 11.45 -7.43
CA ARG A 60 -10.68 12.33 -6.24
C ARG A 60 -9.49 12.09 -5.33
N ALA A 61 -9.12 10.83 -5.09
CA ALA A 61 -7.96 10.48 -4.28
C ALA A 61 -6.66 10.99 -4.93
N MET A 62 -6.53 10.87 -6.25
CA MET A 62 -5.39 11.39 -7.01
C MET A 62 -5.27 12.90 -6.89
N ASN A 63 -6.37 13.63 -7.09
CA ASN A 63 -6.38 15.10 -6.95
C ASN A 63 -6.02 15.54 -5.53
N ARG A 64 -6.51 14.82 -4.50
CA ARG A 64 -6.13 15.09 -3.11
C ARG A 64 -4.64 14.83 -2.88
N ALA A 65 -4.14 13.65 -3.25
CA ALA A 65 -2.74 13.28 -3.04
C ALA A 65 -1.79 14.23 -3.79
N LEU A 66 -2.15 14.65 -5.00
CA LEU A 66 -1.43 15.66 -5.76
C LEU A 66 -1.40 17.01 -5.00
N SER A 67 -2.55 17.50 -4.54
CA SER A 67 -2.63 18.74 -3.76
C SER A 67 -1.84 18.67 -2.44
N GLU A 68 -1.84 17.52 -1.77
CA GLU A 68 -1.15 17.33 -0.48
C GLU A 68 0.35 17.09 -0.65
N SER A 69 0.79 16.58 -1.80
CA SER A 69 2.21 16.35 -2.10
C SER A 69 3.02 17.63 -2.29
N GLY A 70 2.35 18.74 -2.64
CA GLY A 70 3.00 20.00 -2.98
C GLY A 70 3.86 19.93 -4.25
N LEU A 71 3.71 18.88 -5.06
CA LEU A 71 4.38 18.75 -6.35
C LEU A 71 3.82 19.81 -7.30
N ASP A 72 4.72 20.46 -8.05
CA ASP A 72 4.33 21.22 -9.22
C ASP A 72 3.88 20.28 -10.35
N PRO A 73 3.18 20.80 -11.39
CA PRO A 73 2.70 19.97 -12.49
C PRO A 73 3.82 19.16 -13.19
N ASP A 74 4.98 19.76 -13.43
CA ASP A 74 6.11 19.10 -14.11
C ASP A 74 6.70 17.96 -13.25
N ALA A 75 6.70 18.10 -11.93
CA ALA A 75 7.13 17.07 -10.99
C ALA A 75 6.09 15.95 -10.86
N ALA A 76 4.80 16.29 -10.92
CA ALA A 76 3.71 15.31 -10.93
C ALA A 76 3.69 14.48 -12.22
N ASP A 77 3.97 15.11 -13.36
CA ASP A 77 4.09 14.43 -14.65
C ASP A 77 5.32 13.51 -14.68
N ARG A 78 6.47 13.98 -14.20
CA ARG A 78 7.65 13.12 -14.05
C ARG A 78 7.39 11.93 -13.12
N LEU A 79 6.69 12.16 -12.01
CA LEU A 79 6.32 11.07 -11.10
C LEU A 79 5.43 10.02 -11.79
N TYR A 80 4.49 10.46 -12.63
CA TYR A 80 3.66 9.54 -13.41
C TYR A 80 4.51 8.72 -14.38
N LEU A 81 5.40 9.37 -15.14
CA LEU A 81 6.31 8.70 -16.07
C LEU A 81 7.25 7.71 -15.37
N ASP A 82 7.80 8.09 -14.21
CA ASP A 82 8.64 7.19 -13.40
C ASP A 82 7.89 5.93 -12.97
N VAL A 83 6.58 6.05 -12.64
CA VAL A 83 5.75 4.91 -12.28
C VAL A 83 5.45 4.04 -13.50
N ASP A 84 5.18 4.64 -14.66
CA ASP A 84 4.94 3.93 -15.91
C ASP A 84 6.19 3.15 -16.36
N GLU A 85 7.35 3.79 -16.42
CA GLU A 85 8.64 3.16 -16.75
C GLU A 85 8.97 2.02 -15.76
N ALA A 86 8.67 2.20 -14.48
CA ALA A 86 8.88 1.15 -13.48
C ALA A 86 7.97 -0.07 -13.73
N LEU A 87 6.73 0.14 -14.19
CA LEU A 87 5.81 -0.94 -14.55
C LEU A 87 6.24 -1.64 -15.85
N GLU A 88 6.68 -0.88 -16.85
CA GLU A 88 7.26 -1.43 -18.08
C GLU A 88 8.48 -2.31 -17.77
N ALA A 89 9.38 -1.83 -16.90
CA ALA A 89 10.55 -2.57 -16.47
C ALA A 89 10.21 -3.83 -15.65
N GLU A 90 9.14 -3.79 -14.85
CA GLU A 90 8.63 -4.97 -14.14
C GLU A 90 7.99 -5.99 -15.10
N GLY A 91 7.46 -5.52 -16.24
CA GLY A 91 6.88 -6.30 -17.32
C GLY A 91 5.37 -6.45 -17.19
N TRP A 92 4.64 -5.91 -18.16
CA TRP A 92 3.17 -5.95 -18.18
C TRP A 92 2.59 -7.36 -18.11
N ASP A 93 3.21 -8.35 -18.76
CA ASP A 93 2.76 -9.75 -18.67
C ASP A 93 2.72 -10.28 -17.23
N LYS A 94 3.67 -9.84 -16.39
CA LYS A 94 3.75 -10.23 -14.98
C LYS A 94 2.75 -9.46 -14.13
N ILE A 95 2.62 -8.15 -14.37
CA ILE A 95 1.69 -7.27 -13.65
C ILE A 95 0.24 -7.70 -13.93
N CYS A 96 -0.07 -7.99 -15.20
CA CYS A 96 -1.41 -8.32 -15.67
C CYS A 96 -1.77 -9.80 -15.53
N ALA A 97 -0.85 -10.65 -15.05
CA ALA A 97 -1.13 -12.05 -14.78
C ALA A 97 -2.32 -12.17 -13.81
N ALA A 98 -3.41 -12.79 -14.25
CA ALA A 98 -4.67 -12.87 -13.49
C ALA A 98 -4.52 -13.57 -12.11
N ASN A 99 -3.54 -14.47 -11.97
CA ASN A 99 -3.16 -15.15 -10.73
C ASN A 99 -1.88 -14.55 -10.09
N GLY A 100 -1.37 -13.46 -10.64
CA GLY A 100 -0.22 -12.72 -10.14
C GLY A 100 -0.48 -12.10 -8.77
N GLU A 101 0.58 -11.70 -8.09
CA GLU A 101 0.48 -11.02 -6.79
C GLU A 101 -0.29 -9.70 -6.90
N TRP A 102 0.01 -8.92 -7.93
CA TRP A 102 -0.64 -7.63 -8.18
C TRP A 102 -2.14 -7.75 -8.47
N ALA A 103 -2.54 -8.65 -9.37
CA ALA A 103 -3.95 -8.89 -9.67
C ALA A 103 -4.75 -9.33 -8.42
N ARG A 104 -4.13 -10.09 -7.50
CA ARG A 104 -4.76 -10.52 -6.25
C ARG A 104 -4.94 -9.38 -5.25
N SER A 105 -4.03 -8.42 -5.21
CA SER A 105 -4.11 -7.26 -4.30
C SER A 105 -4.92 -6.09 -4.88
N TRP A 106 -5.17 -6.07 -6.20
CA TRP A 106 -5.92 -5.04 -6.93
C TRP A 106 -7.20 -4.54 -6.23
N ASN A 107 -8.10 -5.46 -5.87
CA ASN A 107 -9.39 -5.10 -5.27
C ASN A 107 -9.24 -4.46 -3.89
N ALA A 108 -8.23 -4.88 -3.12
CA ALA A 108 -7.95 -4.30 -1.81
C ALA A 108 -7.41 -2.86 -1.95
N LEU A 109 -6.56 -2.62 -2.96
CA LEU A 109 -6.03 -1.29 -3.26
C LEU A 109 -7.12 -0.34 -3.75
N LEU A 110 -8.03 -0.78 -4.63
CA LEU A 110 -9.19 0.03 -5.02
C LEU A 110 -10.09 0.38 -3.83
N ALA A 111 -10.29 -0.55 -2.90
CA ALA A 111 -11.09 -0.30 -1.70
C ALA A 111 -10.39 0.62 -0.70
N ALA A 112 -9.06 0.62 -0.63
CA ALA A 112 -8.29 1.53 0.21
C ALA A 112 -8.28 2.97 -0.32
N ASN A 113 -8.26 3.12 -1.65
CA ASN A 113 -8.14 4.41 -2.33
C ASN A 113 -9.47 5.00 -2.83
N GLY A 114 -10.58 4.28 -2.66
CA GLY A 114 -11.91 4.67 -3.13
C GLY A 114 -12.87 5.16 -2.03
N LYS A 115 -12.39 5.40 -0.81
CA LYS A 115 -13.20 5.82 0.35
C LYS A 115 -13.27 7.32 0.54
#